data_AF-A0A0U9HR59-F1
#
_entry.id   AF-A0A0U9HR59-F1
#
_cell.length_a   1.000
_cell.length_b   1.000
_cell.length_c   1.000
_cell.angle_alpha   90.00
_cell.angle_beta   90.00
_cell.angle_gamma   90.00
#
_symmetry.space_group_name_H-M   'P 1'
#
loop_
_entity.id
_entity.type
_entity.pdbx_description
1 polymer ?
#
loop_
_entity_poly.entity_id
_entity_poly.type
_entity_poly.pdbx_seq_one_letter_code
_entity_poly.pdbx_strand_id
1 'polypeptide(L)'
;MNNIEAVISKASFEIVKEKILDENQINKLLGILSTDGVYAMWVYAKSQKDIDEKKLLEKLKEILSIGKPLPNDNYDEYFQSVSEDLPKLLFLKQLLEKTLIYARYHARAMGD
;
A
#
# COMPACT_ATOMS: atom_id res chain seq x y z
N MET A 1 -20.23 1.11 4.67
CA MET A 1 -18.96 1.12 3.92
C MET A 1 -18.47 2.55 3.91
N ASN A 2 -17.29 2.82 4.46
CA ASN A 2 -16.70 4.15 4.33
C ASN A 2 -16.44 4.43 2.84
N ASN A 3 -16.51 5.69 2.43
CA ASN A 3 -16.12 6.09 1.09
C ASN A 3 -14.65 5.68 0.85
N ILE A 4 -14.33 5.16 -0.36
CA ILE A 4 -12.96 4.79 -0.76
C ILE A 4 -11.96 5.89 -0.44
N GLU A 5 -12.31 7.16 -0.64
CA GLU A 5 -11.43 8.29 -0.29
C GLU A 5 -11.15 8.42 1.20
N ALA A 6 -12.15 8.12 2.04
CA ALA A 6 -11.95 8.14 3.49
C ALA A 6 -10.98 7.04 3.92
N VAL A 7 -11.06 5.85 3.29
CA VAL A 7 -10.15 4.73 3.53
C VAL A 7 -8.72 5.09 3.10
N ILE A 8 -8.56 5.61 1.88
CA ILE A 8 -7.27 6.05 1.33
C ILE A 8 -6.64 7.11 2.23
N SER A 9 -7.39 8.16 2.57
CA SER A 9 -6.89 9.29 3.37
C SER A 9 -6.46 8.87 4.78
N LYS A 10 -7.22 7.96 5.39
CA LYS A 10 -6.89 7.40 6.70
C LYS A 10 -5.61 6.57 6.63
N ALA A 11 -5.53 5.62 5.69
CA ALA A 11 -4.36 4.76 5.54
C ALA A 11 -3.09 5.59 5.25
N SER A 12 -3.17 6.56 4.33
CA SER A 12 -2.05 7.44 4.00
C SER A 12 -1.55 8.25 5.18
N PHE A 13 -2.47 8.76 6.01
CA PHE A 13 -2.13 9.51 7.21
C PHE A 13 -1.46 8.63 8.27
N GLU A 14 -2.01 7.44 8.53
CA GLU A 14 -1.48 6.51 9.54
C GLU A 14 -0.10 5.98 9.16
N ILE A 15 0.15 5.69 7.88
CA ILE A 15 1.46 5.27 7.37
C ILE A 15 2.57 6.25 7.78
N VAL A 16 2.33 7.55 7.59
CA VAL A 16 3.34 8.59 7.89
C VAL A 16 3.37 8.91 9.38
N LYS A 17 2.20 9.09 10.01
CA LYS A 17 2.10 9.45 11.43
C LYS A 17 2.76 8.43 12.35
N GLU A 18 2.64 7.14 12.02
CA GLU A 18 3.24 6.05 12.78
C GLU A 18 4.68 5.73 12.35
N LYS A 19 5.25 6.53 11.44
CA LYS A 19 6.61 6.36 10.89
C LYS A 19 6.82 4.96 10.31
N ILE A 20 5.79 4.41 9.66
CA ILE A 20 5.88 3.11 8.98
C ILE A 20 6.68 3.26 7.68
N LEU A 21 6.48 4.38 6.98
CA LEU A 21 7.27 4.76 5.82
C LEU A 21 7.70 6.23 5.91
N ASP A 22 8.94 6.51 5.55
CA ASP A 22 9.44 7.87 5.29
C ASP A 22 9.21 8.31 3.83
N GLU A 23 9.49 9.57 3.49
CA GLU A 23 9.30 10.09 2.12
C GLU A 23 10.11 9.29 1.08
N ASN A 24 11.34 8.87 1.41
CA ASN A 24 12.20 8.14 0.48
C ASN A 24 11.64 6.74 0.21
N GLN A 25 11.20 6.03 1.23
CA GLN A 25 10.57 4.72 1.14
C GLN A 25 9.25 4.80 0.36
N ILE A 26 8.43 5.84 0.61
CA ILE A 26 7.19 6.10 -0.15
C ILE A 26 7.50 6.30 -1.63
N ASN A 27 8.49 7.15 -1.96
CA ASN A 27 8.87 7.40 -3.36
C ASN A 27 9.37 6.13 -4.07
N LYS A 28 10.18 5.32 -3.39
CA LYS A 28 10.66 4.03 -3.94
C LYS A 28 9.52 3.06 -4.18
N LEU A 29 8.64 2.85 -3.19
CA LEU A 29 7.47 1.97 -3.32
C LEU A 29 6.53 2.44 -4.43
N LEU A 30 6.27 3.75 -4.53
CA LEU A 30 5.44 4.32 -5.59
C LEU A 30 6.07 4.14 -6.98
N GLY A 31 7.39 4.29 -7.10
CA GLY A 31 8.13 4.03 -8.34
C GLY A 31 8.01 2.57 -8.80
N ILE A 32 8.22 1.62 -7.88
CA ILE A 32 8.09 0.19 -8.16
C ILE A 32 6.63 -0.18 -8.48
N LEU A 33 5.68 0.31 -7.68
CA LEU A 33 4.26 0.05 -7.92
C LEU A 33 3.82 0.55 -9.29
N SER A 34 4.23 1.77 -9.66
CA SER A 34 3.85 2.38 -10.94
C SER A 34 4.45 1.68 -12.16
N THR A 35 5.70 1.19 -12.04
CA THR A 35 6.48 0.60 -13.14
C THR A 35 6.35 -0.92 -13.23
N ASP A 36 6.52 -1.62 -12.10
CA ASP A 36 6.65 -3.07 -12.02
C ASP A 36 5.42 -3.76 -11.41
N GLY A 37 4.52 -2.98 -10.81
CA GLY A 37 3.21 -3.43 -10.34
C GLY A 37 3.12 -3.88 -8.88
N VAL A 38 1.93 -4.35 -8.50
CA VAL A 38 1.55 -4.60 -7.11
C VAL A 38 2.42 -5.68 -6.45
N TYR A 39 2.69 -6.79 -7.16
CA TYR A 39 3.49 -7.88 -6.61
C TYR A 39 4.95 -7.47 -6.39
N ALA A 40 5.54 -6.73 -7.33
CA ALA A 40 6.90 -6.20 -7.19
C ALA A 40 7.01 -5.26 -5.99
N MET A 41 6.02 -4.37 -5.79
CA MET A 41 5.97 -3.49 -4.63
C MET A 41 5.92 -4.29 -3.31
N TRP A 42 5.11 -5.35 -3.25
CA TRP A 42 5.03 -6.21 -2.07
C TRP A 42 6.36 -6.89 -1.75
N VAL A 43 6.96 -7.57 -2.73
CA VAL A 43 8.24 -8.26 -2.55
C VAL A 43 9.34 -7.29 -2.14
N TYR A 44 9.37 -6.11 -2.75
CA TYR A 44 10.31 -5.06 -2.36
C TYR A 44 10.09 -4.64 -0.91
N ALA A 45 8.86 -4.27 -0.50
CA ALA A 45 8.55 -3.86 0.87
C ALA A 45 9.01 -4.91 1.90
N LYS A 46 8.71 -6.18 1.64
CA LYS A 46 9.11 -7.32 2.48
C LYS A 46 10.63 -7.52 2.56
N SER A 47 11.37 -7.13 1.53
CA SER A 47 12.83 -7.27 1.47
C SER A 47 13.58 -6.17 2.24
N GLN A 48 12.92 -5.05 2.54
CA GLN A 48 13.55 -3.91 3.22
C GLN A 48 13.52 -4.12 4.73
N LYS A 49 14.69 -4.02 5.39
CA LYS A 49 14.82 -4.24 6.85
C LYS A 49 14.24 -3.08 7.68
N ASP A 50 14.15 -1.91 7.08
CA ASP A 50 13.71 -0.64 7.65
C ASP A 50 12.23 -0.34 7.37
N ILE A 51 11.51 -1.27 6.73
CA ILE A 51 10.07 -1.22 6.54
C ILE A 51 9.44 -2.27 7.45
N ASP A 52 8.55 -1.85 8.36
CA ASP A 52 7.70 -2.77 9.12
C ASP A 52 6.55 -3.22 8.20
N GLU A 53 6.80 -4.26 7.41
CA GLU A 53 5.91 -4.72 6.35
C GLU A 53 4.56 -5.19 6.90
N LYS A 54 4.57 -5.76 8.12
CA LYS A 54 3.34 -6.18 8.80
C LYS A 54 2.48 -4.98 9.16
N LYS A 55 3.05 -3.93 9.77
CA LYS A 55 2.29 -2.70 10.04
C LYS A 55 1.81 -2.04 8.77
N LEU A 56 2.65 -1.98 7.74
CA LEU A 56 2.25 -1.41 6.45
C LEU A 56 1.00 -2.11 5.91
N LEU A 57 0.99 -3.44 5.91
CA LEU A 57 -0.14 -4.22 5.43
C LEU A 57 -1.38 -4.10 6.31
N GLU A 58 -1.22 -4.00 7.63
CA GLU A 58 -2.34 -3.70 8.52
C GLU A 58 -2.97 -2.33 8.23
N LYS A 59 -2.18 -1.32 7.88
CA LYS A 59 -2.71 0.00 7.45
C LYS A 59 -3.39 -0.06 6.09
N LEU A 60 -2.96 -0.97 5.23
CA LEU A 60 -3.54 -1.18 3.90
C LEU A 60 -4.67 -2.20 3.90
N LYS A 61 -4.98 -2.87 5.02
CA LYS A 61 -5.90 -4.02 5.08
C LYS A 61 -7.27 -3.75 4.46
N GLU A 62 -7.86 -2.60 4.76
CA GLU A 62 -9.15 -2.19 4.20
C GLU A 62 -9.05 -1.96 2.68
N ILE A 63 -7.95 -1.36 2.19
CA ILE A 63 -7.69 -1.17 0.74
C ILE A 63 -7.50 -2.51 0.04
N LEU A 64 -6.73 -3.42 0.63
CA LEU A 64 -6.51 -4.76 0.08
C LEU A 64 -7.83 -5.52 0.01
N SER A 65 -8.68 -5.41 1.03
CA SER A 65 -9.99 -6.06 1.06
C SER A 65 -10.95 -5.62 -0.07
N ILE A 66 -10.76 -4.41 -0.62
CA ILE A 66 -11.50 -3.93 -1.79
C ILE A 66 -11.07 -4.68 -3.06
N GLY A 67 -9.76 -4.96 -3.20
CA GLY A 67 -9.22 -5.73 -4.31
C GLY A 67 -9.69 -7.18 -4.27
N LYS A 68 -9.52 -7.85 -3.13
CA LYS A 68 -9.99 -9.22 -2.90
C LYS A 68 -10.14 -9.45 -1.38
N PRO A 69 -11.08 -10.28 -0.91
CA PRO A 69 -11.08 -10.69 0.50
C PRO A 69 -9.74 -11.30 0.89
N LEU A 70 -9.19 -10.88 2.04
CA LEU A 70 -7.92 -11.39 2.55
C LEU A 70 -8.11 -12.80 3.13
N PRO A 71 -7.41 -13.82 2.61
CA PRO A 71 -7.36 -15.12 3.27
C PRO A 71 -6.35 -15.08 4.43
N ASN A 72 -6.84 -15.15 5.67
CA ASN A 72 -6.07 -15.50 6.87
C ASN A 72 -4.69 -14.81 7.06
N ASP A 73 -4.61 -13.49 6.94
CA ASP A 73 -3.37 -12.69 7.10
C ASP A 73 -2.16 -13.21 6.29
N ASN A 74 -2.37 -14.05 5.28
CA ASN A 74 -1.33 -14.55 4.38
C ASN A 74 -1.22 -13.63 3.16
N TYR A 75 -0.37 -12.62 3.30
CA TYR A 75 -0.19 -11.60 2.28
C TYR A 75 0.48 -12.12 1.00
N ASP A 76 1.35 -13.14 1.09
CA ASP A 76 1.97 -13.75 -0.10
C ASP A 76 0.91 -14.42 -1.00
N GLU A 77 0.02 -15.20 -0.41
CA GLU A 77 -1.11 -15.82 -1.12
C GLU A 77 -2.09 -14.77 -1.64
N TYR A 78 -2.36 -13.72 -0.86
CA TYR A 78 -3.21 -12.63 -1.30
C TYR A 78 -2.70 -12.00 -2.59
N PHE A 79 -1.42 -11.58 -2.64
CA PHE A 79 -0.87 -10.87 -3.80
C PHE A 79 -0.72 -11.78 -5.03
N GLN A 80 -0.50 -13.09 -4.84
CA GLN A 80 -0.59 -14.06 -5.93
C GLN A 80 -2.03 -14.18 -6.44
N SER A 81 -2.98 -14.36 -5.54
CA SER A 81 -4.37 -14.63 -5.92
C SER A 81 -5.11 -13.42 -6.51
N VAL A 82 -4.73 -12.19 -6.16
CA VAL A 82 -5.30 -10.98 -6.81
C VAL A 82 -4.76 -10.81 -8.23
N SER A 83 -3.56 -11.35 -8.53
CA SER A 83 -2.98 -11.28 -9.87
C SER A 83 -3.70 -12.16 -10.90
N GLU A 84 -4.51 -13.11 -10.43
CA GLU A 84 -5.36 -13.97 -11.27
C GLU A 84 -6.56 -13.21 -11.87
N ASP A 85 -6.90 -12.02 -11.34
CA ASP A 85 -8.02 -11.20 -11.77
C ASP A 85 -7.52 -9.79 -12.17
N LEU A 86 -7.29 -9.60 -13.47
CA LEU A 86 -6.70 -8.38 -14.01
C LEU A 86 -7.49 -7.10 -13.64
N PRO A 87 -8.83 -7.04 -13.79
CA PRO A 87 -9.60 -5.89 -13.32
C PRO A 87 -9.38 -5.55 -11.85
N LYS A 88 -9.40 -6.55 -10.96
CA LYS A 88 -9.14 -6.33 -9.52
C LYS A 88 -7.71 -5.89 -9.26
N LEU A 89 -6.73 -6.48 -9.95
CA LEU A 89 -5.32 -6.11 -9.85
C LEU A 89 -5.10 -4.64 -10.24
N LEU A 90 -5.64 -4.22 -11.39
CA LEU A 90 -5.51 -2.84 -11.88
C LEU A 90 -6.20 -1.85 -10.96
N PHE A 91 -7.38 -2.20 -10.43
CA PHE A 91 -8.07 -1.35 -9.47
C PHE A 91 -7.29 -1.23 -8.16
N LEU A 92 -6.78 -2.34 -7.62
CA LEU A 92 -5.94 -2.33 -6.43
C LEU A 92 -4.68 -1.48 -6.64
N LYS A 93 -4.04 -1.59 -7.82
CA LYS A 93 -2.88 -0.75 -8.18
C LYS A 93 -3.23 0.74 -8.05
N GLN A 94 -4.36 1.16 -8.62
CA GLN A 94 -4.80 2.56 -8.55
C GLN A 94 -5.04 3.04 -7.11
N LEU A 95 -5.66 2.19 -6.27
CA LEU A 95 -5.90 2.53 -4.87
C LEU A 95 -4.58 2.69 -4.10
N LEU A 96 -3.66 1.74 -4.26
CA LEU A 96 -2.35 1.78 -3.61
C LEU A 96 -1.52 2.97 -4.09
N GLU A 97 -1.52 3.27 -5.40
CA GLU A 97 -0.84 4.45 -5.97
C GLU A 97 -1.38 5.72 -5.33
N LYS A 98 -2.72 5.86 -5.24
CA LYS A 98 -3.34 7.04 -4.64
C LYS A 98 -3.02 7.17 -3.15
N THR A 99 -3.03 6.06 -2.40
CA THR A 99 -2.64 6.04 -0.98
C THR A 99 -1.19 6.47 -0.80
N LEU A 100 -0.26 5.95 -1.60
CA LEU A 100 1.16 6.35 -1.51
C LEU A 100 1.38 7.79 -1.96
N ILE A 101 0.63 8.30 -2.93
CA ILE A 101 0.66 9.72 -3.32
C ILE A 101 0.21 10.61 -2.15
N TYR A 102 -0.88 10.27 -1.47
CA TYR A 102 -1.35 11.04 -0.31
C TYR A 102 -0.38 10.93 0.86
N ALA A 103 0.19 9.75 1.10
CA ALA A 103 1.22 9.55 2.11
C ALA A 103 2.44 10.44 1.82
N ARG A 104 2.87 10.54 0.56
CA ARG A 104 3.95 11.44 0.16
C ARG A 104 3.62 12.90 0.47
N TYR A 105 2.40 13.36 0.20
CA TYR A 105 1.99 14.72 0.57
C TYR A 105 1.97 14.93 2.09
N HIS A 106 1.55 13.93 2.87
CA HIS A 106 1.62 13.99 4.33
C HIS A 106 3.07 14.06 4.84
N ALA A 107 3.97 13.24 4.31
CA ALA A 107 5.39 13.25 4.69
C ALA A 107 6.01 14.62 4.40
N ARG A 108 5.77 15.17 3.20
CA ARG A 108 6.24 16.52 2.83
C ARG A 108 5.69 17.63 3.71
N ALA A 109 4.41 17.53 4.11
CA ALA A 109 3.78 18.53 4.95
C ALA A 109 4.28 18.48 6.41
N MET A 110 4.76 17.32 6.87
CA MET A 110 5.35 17.19 8.20
C MET A 110 6.77 17.77 8.28
N GLY A 111 7.45 17.94 7.14
CA GLY A 111 8.84 18.38 7.09
C GLY A 111 9.79 17.32 7.64
N ASP A 112 10.97 17.21 7.05
CA ASP A 112 12.09 16.53 7.70
C ASP A 112 12.40 17.18 9.07
#